data_AF-E0NUR0-F1
#
_entry.id   AF-E0NUR0-F1
#
_cell.length_a   1.000
_cell.length_b   1.000
_cell.length_c   1.000
_cell.angle_alpha   90.00
_cell.angle_beta   90.00
_cell.angle_gamma   90.00
#
_symmetry.space_group_name_H-M   'P 1'
#
loop_
_entity.id
_entity.type
_entity.pdbx_description
1 polymer ?
#
loop_
_entity_poly.entity_id
_entity_poly.type
_entity_poly.pdbx_seq_one_letter_code
_entity_poly.pdbx_strand_id
1 'polypeptide(L)'
;MKKIQILMAILLMAGIAAHAQKKTVNLTQAGTLGTQLTETDKKTTTDIVVTGAINPTDIAVLANMSRTYVLQRIDLSQASWTKEAPKDPVLDNPEEYFLPMVGILGKPMEPDGFTYEEKTMGHKRNPKSMPGFWMFDTGKTLFPLTGYMNGWDGKIDEAVIKSTNPDYIHSPQVRAWIEGMGYELTGTRGDGDDIFFNSNTKVWVLLHYTPYNKSDYPGVHFSLVTYQD
;
A
#
# COMPACT_ATOMS: atom_id res chain seq x y z
N MET A 1 14.68 66.90 10.77
CA MET A 1 14.29 65.82 11.71
C MET A 1 13.36 64.78 11.09
N LYS A 2 12.23 65.16 10.46
CA LYS A 2 11.29 64.20 9.83
C LYS A 2 11.89 63.26 8.76
N LYS A 3 12.84 63.74 7.95
CA LYS A 3 13.50 62.92 6.90
C LYS A 3 14.46 61.85 7.45
N ILE A 4 15.06 62.09 8.62
CA ILE A 4 15.96 61.13 9.30
C ILE A 4 15.13 60.04 10.01
N GLN A 5 13.96 60.40 10.55
CA GLN A 5 13.03 59.45 11.15
C GLN A 5 12.40 58.48 10.12
N ILE A 6 12.17 58.95 8.88
CA ILE A 6 11.68 58.10 7.79
C ILE A 6 12.76 57.10 7.33
N LEU A 7 14.04 57.51 7.27
CA LEU A 7 15.14 56.58 6.93
C LEU A 7 15.32 55.48 8.00
N MET A 8 15.18 55.81 9.28
CA MET A 8 15.26 54.83 10.38
C MET A 8 14.10 53.83 10.39
N ALA A 9 12.88 54.27 10.01
CA ALA A 9 11.71 53.39 9.91
C ALA A 9 11.81 52.40 8.72
N ILE A 10 12.45 52.81 7.63
CA ILE A 10 12.71 51.93 6.48
C ILE A 10 13.83 50.94 6.79
N LEU A 11 14.85 51.34 7.56
CA LEU A 11 15.95 50.46 7.98
C LEU A 11 15.50 49.39 9.00
N LEU A 12 14.49 49.67 9.84
CA LEU A 12 13.91 48.68 10.77
C LEU A 12 13.10 47.58 10.06
N MET A 13 12.64 47.80 8.82
CA MET A 13 11.93 46.78 8.03
C MET A 13 12.87 45.91 7.17
N ALA A 14 14.18 46.19 7.18
CA ALA A 14 15.16 45.55 6.29
C ALA A 14 15.88 44.33 6.90
N GLY A 15 15.38 43.74 7.99
CA GLY A 15 16.17 42.74 8.73
C GLY A 15 15.37 41.70 9.47
N ILE A 16 14.46 40.97 8.80
CA ILE A 16 14.25 39.57 9.19
C ILE A 16 15.24 38.78 8.33
N ALA A 17 16.46 38.60 8.85
CA ALA A 17 17.31 37.53 8.34
C ALA A 17 16.49 36.26 8.50
N ALA A 18 16.03 35.66 7.39
CA ALA A 18 15.44 34.34 7.41
C ALA A 18 16.51 33.42 7.97
N HIS A 19 16.39 33.09 9.26
CA HIS A 19 17.30 32.15 9.88
C HIS A 19 17.15 30.85 9.12
N ALA A 20 18.25 30.38 8.53
CA ALA A 20 18.28 29.09 7.87
C ALA A 20 17.84 28.02 8.88
N GLN A 21 16.65 27.46 8.67
CA GLN A 21 16.11 26.42 9.54
C GLN A 21 16.67 25.09 9.07
N LYS A 22 17.77 24.68 9.69
CA LYS A 22 18.43 23.40 9.42
C LYS A 22 17.73 22.25 10.14
N LYS A 23 17.38 21.19 9.41
CA LYS A 23 16.85 19.93 9.95
C LYS A 23 17.75 18.77 9.55
N THR A 24 17.97 17.83 10.46
CA THR A 24 18.63 16.54 10.15
C THR A 24 17.65 15.43 10.45
N VAL A 25 17.45 14.51 9.51
CA VAL A 25 16.55 13.36 9.62
C VAL A 25 17.31 12.09 9.25
N ASN A 26 17.25 11.09 10.13
CA ASN A 26 17.79 9.77 9.83
C ASN A 26 16.64 8.82 9.50
N LEU A 27 16.64 8.24 8.30
CA LEU A 27 15.64 7.28 7.86
C LEU A 27 16.14 5.86 8.09
N THR A 28 15.52 5.17 9.06
CA THR A 28 15.73 3.74 9.27
C THR A 28 15.00 2.90 8.22
N GLN A 29 13.96 3.46 7.60
CA GLN A 29 13.17 2.85 6.54
C GLN A 29 12.96 3.87 5.42
N ALA A 30 13.23 3.49 4.17
CA ALA A 30 13.02 4.35 3.02
C ALA A 30 11.54 4.70 2.81
N GLY A 31 11.26 5.86 2.22
CA GLY A 31 9.93 6.43 1.98
C GLY A 31 9.21 6.98 3.21
N THR A 32 9.87 7.00 4.38
CA THR A 32 9.26 7.49 5.63
C THR A 32 9.59 8.95 5.94
N LEU A 33 10.29 9.68 5.06
CA LEU A 33 10.63 11.08 5.32
C LEU A 33 9.39 11.94 5.60
N GLY A 34 8.29 11.69 4.88
CA GLY A 34 7.05 12.44 5.03
C GLY A 34 6.39 12.31 6.41
N THR A 35 6.59 11.18 7.10
CA THR A 35 6.04 10.92 8.45
C THR A 35 6.98 11.42 9.55
N GLN A 36 8.27 11.53 9.27
CA GLN A 36 9.29 12.07 10.18
C GLN A 36 9.30 13.61 10.26
N LEU A 37 8.58 14.27 9.35
CA LEU A 37 8.47 15.73 9.28
C LEU A 37 7.07 16.19 9.69
N THR A 38 7.01 17.15 10.62
CA THR A 38 5.75 17.86 10.91
C THR A 38 5.35 18.76 9.74
N GLU A 39 4.08 19.17 9.67
CA GLU A 39 3.64 20.14 8.65
C GLU A 39 4.39 21.48 8.75
N THR A 40 4.78 21.89 9.95
CA THR A 40 5.64 23.06 10.15
C THR A 40 7.03 22.81 9.58
N ASP A 41 7.65 21.66 9.88
CA ASP A 41 8.97 21.31 9.32
C ASP A 41 8.97 21.37 7.79
N LYS A 42 7.94 20.80 7.15
CA LYS A 42 7.80 20.80 5.68
C LYS A 42 7.75 22.21 5.11
N LYS A 43 7.11 23.16 5.81
CA LYS A 43 6.88 24.54 5.34
C LYS A 43 8.03 25.50 5.60
N THR A 44 8.81 25.29 6.66
CA THR A 44 9.77 26.30 7.14
C THR A 44 11.24 25.86 7.03
N THR A 45 11.53 24.58 6.81
CA THR A 45 12.91 24.08 6.65
C THR A 45 13.55 24.61 5.37
N THR A 46 14.68 25.32 5.50
CA THR A 46 15.47 25.83 4.37
C THR A 46 16.62 24.91 3.99
N ASP A 47 17.15 24.15 4.97
CA ASP A 47 18.29 23.26 4.80
C ASP A 47 17.98 21.90 5.44
N ILE A 48 18.01 20.83 4.66
CA ILE A 48 17.78 19.48 5.18
C ILE A 48 18.97 18.56 4.91
N VAL A 49 19.34 17.79 5.93
CA VAL A 49 20.27 16.66 5.83
C VAL A 49 19.45 15.39 6.05
N VAL A 50 19.46 14.48 5.07
CA VAL A 50 18.79 13.18 5.18
C VAL A 50 19.85 12.09 5.13
N THR A 51 19.85 11.21 6.12
CA THR A 51 20.77 10.07 6.22
C THR A 51 19.98 8.75 6.22
N GLY A 52 20.65 7.63 5.95
CA GLY A 52 20.00 6.31 5.96
C GLY A 52 19.31 5.97 4.63
N ALA A 53 18.33 5.05 4.67
CA ALA A 53 17.71 4.53 3.46
C ALA A 53 16.70 5.52 2.86
N ILE A 54 16.86 5.85 1.57
CA ILE A 54 15.95 6.73 0.82
C ILE A 54 15.43 6.05 -0.45
N ASN A 55 14.27 6.45 -0.93
CA ASN A 55 13.70 5.98 -2.20
C ASN A 55 12.94 7.11 -2.94
N PRO A 56 12.30 6.84 -4.11
CA PRO A 56 11.56 7.86 -4.85
C PRO A 56 10.47 8.61 -4.06
N THR A 57 9.84 7.97 -3.07
CA THR A 57 8.82 8.61 -2.22
C THR A 57 9.42 9.73 -1.38
N ASP A 58 10.62 9.54 -0.80
CA ASP A 58 11.31 10.59 -0.05
C ASP A 58 11.72 11.75 -0.96
N ILE A 59 12.17 11.43 -2.18
CA ILE A 59 12.51 12.45 -3.18
C ILE A 59 11.30 13.28 -3.54
N ALA A 60 10.11 12.67 -3.67
CA ALA A 60 8.88 13.40 -3.92
C ALA A 60 8.53 14.39 -2.78
N VAL A 61 8.76 14.00 -1.52
CA VAL A 61 8.60 14.89 -0.36
C VAL A 61 9.57 16.07 -0.44
N LEU A 62 10.86 15.82 -0.68
CA LEU A 62 11.88 16.86 -0.82
C LEU A 62 11.59 17.80 -2.00
N ALA A 63 11.19 17.24 -3.14
CA ALA A 63 10.81 18.00 -4.32
C ALA A 63 9.60 18.90 -4.04
N ASN A 64 8.59 18.41 -3.32
CA ASN A 64 7.44 19.21 -2.92
C ASN A 64 7.87 20.33 -1.95
N MET A 65 8.72 20.04 -0.98
CA MET A 65 9.25 21.07 -0.06
C MET A 65 10.01 22.17 -0.81
N SER A 66 10.79 21.83 -1.83
CA SER A 66 11.55 22.80 -2.61
C SER A 66 10.68 23.59 -3.59
N ARG A 67 9.69 22.95 -4.23
CA ARG A 67 8.81 23.60 -5.22
C ARG A 67 7.72 24.47 -4.59
N THR A 68 7.19 24.03 -3.45
CA THR A 68 5.99 24.63 -2.83
C THR A 68 6.33 25.50 -1.63
N TYR A 69 7.45 25.22 -0.94
CA TYR A 69 7.84 25.91 0.29
C TYR A 69 9.21 26.57 0.18
N VAL A 70 9.99 26.59 1.26
CA VAL A 70 11.23 27.39 1.37
C VAL A 70 12.51 26.56 1.34
N LEU A 71 12.44 25.27 0.99
CA LEU A 71 13.62 24.39 0.99
C LEU A 71 14.60 24.76 -0.13
N GLN A 72 15.83 25.09 0.25
CA GLN A 72 16.89 25.58 -0.63
C GLN A 72 18.09 24.63 -0.73
N ARG A 73 18.42 23.93 0.36
CA ARG A 73 19.59 23.03 0.40
C ARG A 73 19.20 21.63 0.85
N ILE A 74 19.65 20.64 0.08
CA ILE A 74 19.45 19.22 0.34
C ILE A 74 20.81 18.55 0.40
N ASP A 75 21.10 17.87 1.51
CA ASP A 75 22.28 17.03 1.69
C ASP A 75 21.85 15.57 1.86
N LEU A 76 22.21 14.74 0.88
CA LEU A 76 21.96 13.29 0.84
C LEU A 76 23.27 12.50 0.87
N SER A 77 24.39 13.13 1.26
CA SER A 77 25.73 12.52 1.15
C SER A 77 25.93 11.27 2.02
N GLN A 78 25.07 11.06 3.02
CA GLN A 78 25.04 9.89 3.90
C GLN A 78 23.75 9.08 3.74
N ALA A 79 23.01 9.29 2.63
CA ALA A 79 21.84 8.50 2.29
C ALA A 79 22.23 7.34 1.36
N SER A 80 21.55 6.20 1.53
CA SER A 80 21.67 5.03 0.66
C SER A 80 20.38 4.87 -0.15
N TRP A 81 20.50 4.87 -1.47
CA TRP A 81 19.36 4.66 -2.35
C TRP A 81 18.87 3.22 -2.29
N THR A 82 17.56 3.04 -2.10
CA THR A 82 16.87 1.77 -2.32
C THR A 82 15.70 1.99 -3.27
N LYS A 83 15.44 0.99 -4.12
CA LYS A 83 14.23 0.96 -4.95
C LYS A 83 13.00 0.47 -4.17
N GLU A 84 13.20 -0.06 -2.97
CA GLU A 84 12.12 -0.62 -2.17
C GLU A 84 11.31 0.52 -1.53
N ALA A 85 10.02 0.57 -1.86
CA ALA A 85 9.05 1.35 -1.11
C ALA A 85 9.07 0.91 0.37
N PRO A 86 8.76 1.80 1.34
CA PRO A 86 8.52 1.36 2.70
C PRO A 86 7.47 0.27 2.66
N LYS A 87 7.82 -0.89 3.20
CA LYS A 87 6.84 -1.91 3.51
C LYS A 87 5.78 -1.32 4.43
N ASP A 88 4.53 -1.39 4.01
CA ASP A 88 3.41 -1.08 4.90
C ASP A 88 3.35 -2.20 5.95
N PRO A 89 3.35 -1.89 7.26
CA PRO A 89 3.30 -2.91 8.31
C PRO A 89 2.08 -3.85 8.22
N VAL A 90 0.95 -3.38 7.67
CA VAL A 90 -0.23 -4.22 7.40
C VAL A 90 0.11 -5.32 6.38
N LEU A 91 1.05 -5.02 5.49
CA LEU A 91 1.56 -5.86 4.42
C LEU A 91 2.94 -6.45 4.78
N ASP A 92 3.32 -6.64 6.03
CA ASP A 92 4.65 -7.22 6.33
C ASP A 92 4.68 -8.74 6.14
N ASN A 93 3.55 -9.41 6.35
CA ASN A 93 3.45 -10.87 6.29
C ASN A 93 2.46 -11.34 5.22
N PRO A 94 2.93 -11.67 3.99
CA PRO A 94 2.04 -12.18 2.95
C PRO A 94 1.45 -13.53 3.33
N GLU A 95 2.20 -14.37 4.04
CA GLU A 95 1.80 -15.74 4.34
C GLU A 95 0.50 -15.80 5.15
N GLU A 96 0.30 -14.81 6.01
CA GLU A 96 -0.91 -14.68 6.82
C GLU A 96 -2.18 -14.52 5.99
N TYR A 97 -2.08 -13.87 4.82
CA TYR A 97 -3.25 -13.61 3.98
C TYR A 97 -3.32 -14.54 2.77
N PHE A 98 -2.18 -14.85 2.14
CA PHE A 98 -2.12 -15.54 0.86
C PHE A 98 -2.21 -17.06 0.98
N LEU A 99 -1.45 -17.66 1.91
CA LEU A 99 -1.44 -19.12 2.06
C LEU A 99 -2.82 -19.70 2.41
N PRO A 100 -3.64 -19.05 3.26
CA PRO A 100 -4.99 -19.53 3.54
C PRO A 100 -5.86 -19.52 2.29
N MET A 101 -5.77 -18.48 1.46
CA MET A 101 -6.56 -18.39 0.23
C MET A 101 -6.19 -19.48 -0.77
N VAL A 102 -4.90 -19.76 -0.94
CA VAL A 102 -4.44 -20.86 -1.80
C VAL A 102 -4.80 -22.22 -1.21
N GLY A 103 -4.67 -22.37 0.11
CA GLY A 103 -4.89 -23.63 0.81
C GLY A 103 -6.34 -24.10 0.86
N ILE A 104 -7.32 -23.21 0.65
CA ILE A 104 -8.74 -23.58 0.61
C ILE A 104 -9.26 -23.94 -0.78
N LEU A 105 -8.52 -23.62 -1.84
CA LEU A 105 -8.94 -23.92 -3.21
C LEU A 105 -9.13 -25.42 -3.43
N GLY A 106 -10.21 -25.78 -4.11
CA GLY A 106 -10.59 -27.16 -4.43
C GLY A 106 -11.13 -27.97 -3.23
N LYS A 107 -11.18 -27.38 -2.03
CA LYS A 107 -11.82 -28.01 -0.87
C LYS A 107 -13.35 -27.88 -0.95
N PRO A 108 -14.10 -28.83 -0.39
CA PRO A 108 -15.54 -28.70 -0.27
C PRO A 108 -15.89 -27.50 0.60
N MET A 109 -16.93 -26.77 0.21
CA MET A 109 -17.48 -25.70 1.03
C MET A 109 -18.08 -26.28 2.32
N GLU A 110 -17.73 -25.72 3.48
CA GLU A 110 -18.40 -26.10 4.74
C GLU A 110 -19.87 -25.66 4.72
N PRO A 111 -20.81 -26.45 5.28
CA PRO A 111 -22.24 -26.10 5.29
C PRO A 111 -22.55 -24.77 5.99
N ASP A 112 -21.74 -24.41 6.99
CA ASP A 112 -21.86 -23.16 7.73
C ASP A 112 -21.09 -22.00 7.07
N GLY A 113 -20.54 -22.21 5.86
CA GLY A 113 -19.78 -21.20 5.12
C GLY A 113 -18.56 -20.68 5.84
N PHE A 114 -18.01 -21.46 6.78
CA PHE A 114 -16.89 -21.06 7.61
C PHE A 114 -15.81 -22.16 7.55
N THR A 115 -14.75 -21.95 6.78
CA THR A 115 -13.68 -22.96 6.62
C THR A 115 -12.85 -23.14 7.90
N TYR A 116 -12.32 -24.35 8.10
CA TYR A 116 -11.39 -24.69 9.18
C TYR A 116 -10.24 -23.67 9.30
N GLU A 117 -9.66 -23.25 8.18
CA GLU A 117 -8.56 -22.28 8.12
C GLU A 117 -8.96 -20.97 8.81
N GLU A 118 -10.10 -20.39 8.42
CA GLU A 118 -10.62 -19.17 9.04
C GLU A 118 -10.88 -19.39 10.54
N LYS A 119 -11.27 -20.60 10.97
CA LYS A 119 -11.64 -20.90 12.38
C LYS A 119 -10.39 -20.88 13.22
N THR A 120 -9.33 -21.49 12.71
CA THR A 120 -8.02 -21.53 13.37
C THR A 120 -7.37 -20.14 13.47
N MET A 121 -7.71 -19.23 12.56
CA MET A 121 -7.23 -17.84 12.59
C MET A 121 -8.04 -16.92 13.51
N GLY A 122 -9.16 -17.41 14.07
CA GLY A 122 -10.00 -16.61 14.95
C GLY A 122 -10.80 -15.52 14.24
N HIS A 123 -10.93 -15.60 12.91
CA HIS A 123 -11.74 -14.68 12.13
C HIS A 123 -13.22 -14.87 12.46
N LYS A 124 -14.07 -13.89 12.09
CA LYS A 124 -15.51 -13.96 12.33
C LYS A 124 -16.26 -13.84 11.03
N ARG A 125 -17.17 -14.76 10.74
CA ARG A 125 -18.02 -14.66 9.55
C ARG A 125 -18.88 -13.39 9.62
N ASN A 126 -18.83 -12.60 8.56
CA ASN A 126 -19.57 -11.35 8.45
C ASN A 126 -21.08 -11.65 8.30
N PRO A 127 -21.97 -10.95 9.01
CA PRO A 127 -23.42 -11.12 8.86
C PRO A 127 -23.95 -10.86 7.44
N LYS A 128 -23.21 -10.13 6.60
CA LYS A 128 -23.57 -9.83 5.21
C LYS A 128 -23.23 -10.95 4.24
N SER A 129 -22.61 -12.02 4.71
CA SER A 129 -22.21 -13.11 3.84
C SER A 129 -23.41 -13.82 3.22
N MET A 130 -23.30 -14.26 1.97
CA MET A 130 -24.37 -14.90 1.20
C MET A 130 -23.95 -16.32 0.79
N PRO A 131 -24.90 -17.25 0.53
CA PRO A 131 -24.59 -18.56 -0.03
C PRO A 131 -23.64 -18.47 -1.23
N GLY A 132 -22.45 -19.10 -1.12
CA GLY A 132 -21.41 -19.03 -2.15
C GLY A 132 -20.65 -17.70 -2.21
N PHE A 133 -20.74 -16.87 -1.16
CA PHE A 133 -19.99 -15.62 -0.99
C PHE A 133 -19.78 -15.35 0.50
N TRP A 134 -18.75 -15.96 1.09
CA TRP A 134 -18.49 -15.86 2.53
C TRP A 134 -17.43 -14.82 2.84
N MET A 135 -17.80 -13.80 3.60
CA MET A 135 -16.89 -12.73 4.02
C MET A 135 -16.51 -12.94 5.47
N PHE A 136 -15.25 -12.66 5.83
CA PHE A 136 -14.79 -12.77 7.21
C PHE A 136 -14.20 -11.46 7.69
N ASP A 137 -14.57 -11.06 8.89
CA ASP A 137 -13.95 -9.97 9.62
C ASP A 137 -12.73 -10.51 10.37
N THR A 138 -11.56 -9.99 10.00
CA THR A 138 -10.26 -10.32 10.60
C THR A 138 -9.85 -9.33 11.68
N GLY A 139 -10.58 -8.21 11.83
CA GLY A 139 -10.12 -7.05 12.59
C GLY A 139 -8.94 -6.32 11.93
N LYS A 140 -8.60 -6.65 10.68
CA LYS A 140 -7.51 -6.03 9.90
C LYS A 140 -8.06 -5.23 8.73
N THR A 141 -7.21 -4.39 8.14
CA THR A 141 -7.57 -3.59 6.97
C THR A 141 -7.73 -4.42 5.69
N LEU A 142 -7.08 -5.59 5.64
CA LEU A 142 -7.34 -6.62 4.65
C LEU A 142 -8.31 -7.64 5.24
N PHE A 143 -9.34 -7.99 4.48
CA PHE A 143 -10.31 -9.01 4.88
C PHE A 143 -10.45 -10.08 3.79
N PRO A 144 -10.50 -11.37 4.16
CA PRO A 144 -10.69 -12.44 3.22
C PRO A 144 -12.18 -12.64 2.94
N LEU A 145 -12.43 -13.04 1.71
CA LEU A 145 -13.68 -13.53 1.20
C LEU A 145 -13.39 -14.91 0.62
N THR A 146 -13.96 -15.96 1.18
CA THR A 146 -13.78 -17.32 0.68
C THR A 146 -15.01 -17.78 -0.08
N GLY A 147 -14.80 -18.36 -1.26
CA GLY A 147 -15.75 -19.26 -1.85
C GLY A 147 -16.64 -18.67 -2.93
N TYR A 148 -16.05 -18.19 -4.02
CA TYR A 148 -16.77 -18.19 -5.29
C TYR A 148 -16.78 -19.64 -5.82
N MET A 149 -17.99 -20.19 -6.02
CA MET A 149 -18.17 -21.50 -6.62
C MET A 149 -18.44 -21.30 -8.11
N ASN A 150 -17.54 -21.79 -8.96
CA ASN A 150 -17.70 -21.74 -10.40
C ASN A 150 -18.14 -23.13 -10.89
N GLY A 151 -19.34 -23.56 -10.46
CA GLY A 151 -19.89 -24.87 -10.81
C GLY A 151 -20.83 -25.44 -9.76
N TRP A 152 -21.34 -26.64 -10.05
CA TRP A 152 -22.28 -27.37 -9.20
C TRP A 152 -21.61 -28.43 -8.30
N ASP A 153 -20.28 -28.49 -8.27
CA ASP A 153 -19.53 -29.57 -7.63
C ASP A 153 -19.25 -29.36 -6.13
N GLY A 154 -19.68 -28.22 -5.57
CA GLY A 154 -19.60 -27.97 -4.14
C GLY A 154 -18.24 -27.49 -3.64
N LYS A 155 -17.30 -27.17 -4.53
CA LYS A 155 -15.93 -26.80 -4.16
C LYS A 155 -15.66 -25.30 -4.26
N ILE A 156 -14.67 -24.86 -3.50
CA ILE A 156 -14.17 -23.49 -3.53
C ILE A 156 -13.26 -23.34 -4.76
N ASP A 157 -13.73 -22.68 -5.80
CA ASP A 157 -12.94 -22.44 -7.02
C ASP A 157 -12.15 -21.15 -6.94
N GLU A 158 -12.67 -20.17 -6.20
CA GLU A 158 -11.98 -18.90 -5.97
C GLU A 158 -12.12 -18.39 -4.52
N ALA A 159 -11.03 -17.75 -4.08
CA ALA A 159 -10.86 -17.10 -2.79
C ALA A 159 -10.24 -15.72 -3.00
N VAL A 160 -10.60 -14.72 -2.20
CA VAL A 160 -10.26 -13.33 -2.49
C VAL A 160 -9.86 -12.60 -1.22
N ILE A 161 -8.77 -11.84 -1.27
CA ILE A 161 -8.42 -10.84 -0.26
C ILE A 161 -8.93 -9.49 -0.76
N LYS A 162 -9.71 -8.77 0.04
CA LYS A 162 -10.25 -7.46 -0.29
C LYS A 162 -9.73 -6.39 0.68
N SER A 163 -9.73 -5.14 0.25
CA SER A 163 -9.44 -4.01 1.15
C SER A 163 -10.36 -2.83 0.93
N THR A 164 -10.78 -2.20 2.02
CA THR A 164 -11.42 -0.88 2.00
C THR A 164 -10.44 0.23 1.65
N ASN A 165 -9.13 -0.01 1.76
CA ASN A 165 -8.09 0.90 1.32
C ASN A 165 -7.54 0.44 -0.05
N PRO A 166 -7.92 1.10 -1.17
CA PRO A 166 -7.47 0.70 -2.50
C PRO A 166 -5.94 0.78 -2.64
N ASP A 167 -5.27 1.66 -1.90
CA ASP A 167 -3.82 1.86 -2.01
C ASP A 167 -3.02 0.60 -1.65
N TYR A 168 -3.58 -0.29 -0.82
CA TYR A 168 -2.94 -1.55 -0.48
C TYR A 168 -2.92 -2.52 -1.65
N ILE A 169 -4.02 -2.63 -2.39
CA ILE A 169 -4.10 -3.50 -3.57
C ILE A 169 -3.23 -2.95 -4.72
N HIS A 170 -3.14 -1.63 -4.83
CA HIS A 170 -2.25 -0.95 -5.79
C HIS A 170 -0.78 -0.91 -5.34
N SER A 171 -0.47 -1.44 -4.15
CA SER A 171 0.87 -1.34 -3.59
C SER A 171 1.85 -2.22 -4.37
N PRO A 172 3.05 -1.69 -4.71
CA PRO A 172 4.15 -2.50 -5.24
C PRO A 172 4.51 -3.70 -4.35
N GLN A 173 4.22 -3.61 -3.05
CA GLN A 173 4.46 -4.70 -2.09
C GLN A 173 3.56 -5.92 -2.35
N VAL A 174 2.27 -5.72 -2.64
CA VAL A 174 1.35 -6.81 -2.97
C VAL A 174 1.77 -7.51 -4.25
N ARG A 175 2.17 -6.72 -5.26
CA ARG A 175 2.72 -7.29 -6.50
C ARG A 175 4.00 -8.09 -6.24
N ALA A 176 4.94 -7.53 -5.49
CA ALA A 176 6.19 -8.20 -5.14
C ALA A 176 5.96 -9.50 -4.35
N TRP A 177 4.92 -9.56 -3.53
CA TRP A 177 4.51 -10.79 -2.86
C TRP A 177 4.05 -11.85 -3.85
N ILE A 178 3.12 -11.51 -4.74
CA ILE A 178 2.60 -12.40 -5.79
C ILE A 178 3.77 -13.00 -6.59
N GLU A 179 4.65 -12.14 -7.10
CA GLU A 179 5.85 -12.55 -7.85
C GLU A 179 6.80 -13.40 -6.99
N GLY A 180 7.01 -13.02 -5.73
CA GLY A 180 7.86 -13.74 -4.77
C GLY A 180 7.36 -15.15 -4.41
N MET A 181 6.05 -15.40 -4.52
CA MET A 181 5.46 -16.75 -4.38
C MET A 181 5.53 -17.59 -5.66
N GLY A 182 6.21 -17.10 -6.71
CA GLY A 182 6.43 -17.82 -7.97
C GLY A 182 5.27 -17.69 -8.96
N TYR A 183 4.45 -16.65 -8.84
CA TYR A 183 3.46 -16.30 -9.86
C TYR A 183 4.09 -15.39 -10.91
N GLU A 184 3.88 -15.71 -12.19
CA GLU A 184 4.39 -14.93 -13.31
C GLU A 184 3.25 -14.12 -13.93
N LEU A 185 3.50 -12.86 -14.29
CA LEU A 185 2.53 -12.05 -15.01
C LEU A 185 2.28 -12.65 -16.40
N THR A 186 1.03 -12.97 -16.70
CA THR A 186 0.63 -13.58 -17.99
C THR A 186 -0.16 -12.62 -18.89
N GLY A 187 -0.73 -11.56 -18.33
CA GLY A 187 -1.46 -10.56 -19.09
C GLY A 187 -2.13 -9.52 -18.20
N THR A 188 -2.83 -8.59 -18.84
CA THR A 188 -3.64 -7.55 -18.20
C THR A 188 -4.99 -7.51 -18.90
N ARG A 189 -6.08 -7.49 -18.14
CA ARG A 189 -7.46 -7.40 -18.67
C ARG A 189 -7.74 -6.01 -19.22
N GLY A 190 -8.80 -5.88 -20.01
CA GLY A 190 -9.20 -4.60 -20.60
C GLY A 190 -9.60 -3.51 -19.58
N ASP A 191 -9.92 -3.90 -18.36
CA ASP A 191 -10.20 -3.03 -17.21
C ASP A 191 -8.95 -2.66 -16.38
N GLY A 192 -7.76 -3.12 -16.81
CA GLY A 192 -6.47 -2.80 -16.20
C GLY A 192 -6.02 -3.77 -15.11
N ASP A 193 -6.81 -4.80 -14.80
CA ASP A 193 -6.43 -5.82 -13.81
C ASP A 193 -5.30 -6.71 -14.31
N ASP A 194 -4.35 -7.03 -13.45
CA ASP A 194 -3.21 -7.87 -13.81
C ASP A 194 -3.49 -9.35 -13.51
N ILE A 195 -3.17 -10.22 -14.47
CA ILE A 195 -3.34 -11.67 -14.36
C ILE A 195 -1.97 -12.33 -14.18
N PHE A 196 -1.84 -13.09 -13.11
CA PHE A 196 -0.66 -13.89 -12.82
C PHE A 196 -1.01 -15.38 -12.78
N PHE A 197 -0.03 -16.22 -13.06
CA PHE A 197 -0.18 -17.68 -13.00
C PHE A 197 1.03 -18.33 -12.36
N ASN A 198 0.79 -19.31 -11.49
CA ASN A 198 1.85 -20.15 -10.94
C ASN A 198 1.79 -21.53 -11.56
N SER A 199 2.81 -21.86 -12.35
CA SER A 199 2.88 -23.12 -13.10
C SER A 199 3.04 -24.35 -12.21
N ASN A 200 3.51 -24.20 -10.97
CA ASN A 200 3.67 -25.30 -10.01
C ASN A 200 2.36 -25.62 -9.31
N THR A 201 1.66 -24.61 -8.80
CA THR A 201 0.40 -24.79 -8.07
C THR A 201 -0.82 -24.88 -8.98
N LYS A 202 -0.70 -24.45 -10.24
CA LYS A 202 -1.81 -24.31 -11.20
C LYS A 202 -2.91 -23.35 -10.72
N VAL A 203 -2.54 -22.40 -9.86
CA VAL A 203 -3.43 -21.36 -9.36
C VAL A 203 -3.22 -20.08 -10.14
N TRP A 204 -4.31 -19.44 -10.51
CA TRP A 204 -4.35 -18.10 -11.10
C TRP A 204 -4.47 -17.06 -10.00
N VAL A 205 -3.85 -15.91 -10.20
CA VAL A 205 -4.06 -14.72 -9.37
C VAL A 205 -4.53 -13.57 -10.25
N LEU A 206 -5.64 -12.94 -9.86
CA LEU A 206 -6.08 -11.68 -10.44
C LEU A 206 -5.84 -10.57 -9.42
N LEU A 207 -4.98 -9.63 -9.77
CA LEU A 207 -4.83 -8.39 -9.01
C LEU A 207 -5.86 -7.40 -9.54
N HIS A 208 -7.00 -7.34 -8.84
CA HIS A 208 -8.21 -6.66 -9.25
C HIS A 208 -8.25 -5.25 -8.66
N TYR A 209 -8.00 -4.25 -9.49
CA TYR A 209 -7.89 -2.86 -9.09
C TYR A 209 -9.23 -2.13 -9.10
N THR A 210 -10.11 -2.51 -10.03
CA THR A 210 -11.35 -1.77 -10.32
C THR A 210 -12.57 -2.52 -9.78
N PRO A 211 -13.19 -2.09 -8.67
CA PRO A 211 -14.37 -2.75 -8.13
C PRO A 211 -15.50 -2.85 -9.14
N TYR A 212 -16.20 -3.99 -9.16
CA TYR A 212 -17.31 -4.21 -10.10
C TYR A 212 -18.48 -3.22 -9.90
N ASN A 213 -18.66 -2.72 -8.69
CA ASN A 213 -19.67 -1.72 -8.34
C ASN A 213 -19.32 -0.98 -7.04
N LYS A 214 -20.16 -0.02 -6.64
CA LYS A 214 -19.94 0.82 -5.45
C LYS A 214 -19.93 0.08 -4.11
N SER A 215 -20.41 -1.17 -4.09
CA SER A 215 -20.43 -2.03 -2.90
C SER A 215 -19.31 -3.08 -2.91
N ASP A 216 -18.46 -3.08 -3.94
CA ASP A 216 -17.31 -3.97 -4.07
C ASP A 216 -16.01 -3.21 -3.74
N TYR A 217 -14.94 -3.97 -3.54
CA TYR A 217 -13.62 -3.48 -3.16
C TYR A 217 -12.54 -4.05 -4.09
N PRO A 218 -11.41 -3.36 -4.28
CA PRO A 218 -10.26 -3.94 -4.94
C PRO A 218 -9.76 -5.16 -4.15
N GLY A 219 -9.06 -6.08 -4.82
CA GLY A 219 -8.57 -7.27 -4.16
C GLY A 219 -7.58 -8.11 -4.92
N VAL A 220 -7.08 -9.14 -4.24
CA VAL A 220 -6.27 -10.21 -4.82
C VAL A 220 -7.14 -11.47 -4.85
N HIS A 221 -7.47 -11.94 -6.04
CA HIS A 221 -8.28 -13.14 -6.22
C HIS A 221 -7.37 -14.31 -6.58
N PHE A 222 -7.65 -15.47 -6.02
CA PHE A 222 -6.95 -16.73 -6.27
C PHE A 222 -7.97 -17.70 -6.83
N SER A 223 -7.67 -18.32 -7.97
CA SER A 223 -8.63 -19.21 -8.63
C SER A 223 -7.98 -20.44 -9.25
N LEU A 224 -8.72 -21.55 -9.25
CA LEU A 224 -8.41 -22.74 -10.04
C LEU A 224 -8.86 -22.60 -11.50
N VAL A 225 -9.69 -21.61 -11.79
CA VAL A 225 -10.20 -21.29 -13.13
C VAL A 225 -9.39 -20.13 -13.72
N THR A 226 -9.17 -20.17 -15.03
CA THR A 226 -8.44 -19.11 -15.72
C THR A 226 -9.20 -17.79 -15.72
N TYR A 227 -8.46 -16.69 -15.67
CA TYR A 227 -8.95 -15.33 -15.88
C TYR A 227 -8.70 -14.82 -17.31
N GLN A 228 -8.19 -15.67 -18.19
CA GLN A 228 -8.00 -15.36 -19.60
C GLN A 228 -9.34 -15.58 -20.34
N ASP A 229 -9.80 -14.55 -21.02
CA ASP A 229 -10.97 -14.60 -21.92
C ASP A 229 -10.70 -15.47 -23.17
#